data_AF-X1D3I2-F1
#
_entry.id   AF-X1D3I2-F1
#
_cell.length_a   1.000
_cell.length_b   1.000
_cell.length_c   1.000
_cell.angle_alpha   90.00
_cell.angle_beta   90.00
_cell.angle_gamma   90.00
#
_symmetry.space_group_name_H-M   'P 1'
#
loop_
_entity.id
_entity.type
_entity.pdbx_description
1 polymer ?
#
loop_
_entity_poly.entity_id
_entity_poly.type
_entity_poly.pdbx_seq_one_letter_code
_entity_poly.pdbx_strand_id
1 'polypeptide(L)'
;MKSIDSLDQIKRKYQEFDSELLSLIKEPLYLKDFSEDDIFEFYRNTMITFYDVIECNEFTQTFENPYFPLNKLILKNIFDRTQGNPRAIIKILIKIFNELIDDEENLDLILKKYENLDN
;
A
#
# COMPACT_ATOMS: atom_id res chain seq x y z
N MET A 1 -2.97 -0.06 19.86
CA MET A 1 -2.97 0.08 21.33
C MET A 1 -2.37 1.40 21.81
N LYS A 2 -1.12 1.76 21.50
CA LYS A 2 -0.47 2.97 22.07
C LYS A 2 -1.23 4.30 21.89
N SER A 3 -1.97 4.48 20.80
CA SER A 3 -2.65 5.74 20.48
C SER A 3 -3.94 5.98 21.30
N ILE A 4 -4.67 4.91 21.63
CA ILE A 4 -5.92 5.00 22.41
C ILE A 4 -5.58 5.32 23.87
N ASP A 5 -4.59 4.60 24.42
CA ASP A 5 -4.08 4.84 25.78
C ASP A 5 -3.54 6.27 25.94
N SER A 6 -3.01 6.86 24.85
CA SER A 6 -2.52 8.24 24.83
C SER A 6 -3.67 9.26 24.84
N LEU A 7 -4.78 9.00 24.13
CA LEU A 7 -5.94 9.90 24.13
C LEU A 7 -6.60 9.93 25.51
N ASP A 8 -6.71 8.79 26.17
CA ASP A 8 -7.28 8.71 27.53
C ASP A 8 -6.40 9.44 28.55
N GLN A 9 -5.08 9.35 28.43
CA GLN A 9 -4.15 10.13 29.24
C GLN A 9 -4.27 11.64 28.98
N ILE A 10 -4.44 12.05 27.72
CA ILE A 10 -4.67 13.44 27.35
C ILE A 10 -5.99 13.92 27.99
N LYS A 11 -7.10 13.20 27.80
CA LYS A 11 -8.39 13.53 28.40
C LYS A 11 -8.29 13.69 29.93
N ARG A 12 -7.61 12.76 30.63
CA ARG A 12 -7.38 12.88 32.08
C ARG A 12 -6.61 14.12 32.49
N LYS A 13 -5.52 14.46 31.78
CA LYS A 13 -4.75 15.70 32.07
C LYS A 13 -5.56 16.98 31.85
N TYR A 14 -6.37 17.01 30.80
CA TYR A 14 -7.25 18.16 30.55
C TYR A 14 -8.33 18.28 31.64
N GLN A 15 -8.90 17.16 32.09
CA GLN A 15 -9.87 17.12 33.18
C GLN A 15 -9.30 17.62 34.52
N GLU A 16 -8.03 17.36 34.80
CA GLU A 16 -7.33 17.85 36.00
C GLU A 16 -7.03 19.36 35.95
N PHE A 17 -6.92 19.93 34.75
CA PHE A 17 -6.52 21.34 34.56
C PHE A 17 -7.73 22.26 34.38
N ASP A 18 -8.66 21.88 33.50
CA ASP A 18 -9.93 22.57 33.25
C ASP A 18 -10.89 21.64 32.49
N SER A 19 -12.00 21.30 33.14
CA SER A 19 -13.04 20.43 32.58
C SER A 19 -13.71 20.98 31.32
N GLU A 20 -13.73 22.30 31.09
CA GLU A 20 -14.33 22.88 29.89
C GLU A 20 -13.51 22.55 28.63
N LEU A 21 -12.19 22.38 28.76
CA LEU A 21 -11.29 22.07 27.65
C LEU A 21 -11.51 20.67 27.06
N LEU A 22 -12.13 19.76 27.81
CA LEU A 22 -12.51 18.44 27.30
C LEU A 22 -13.46 18.55 26.10
N SER A 23 -14.33 19.56 26.08
CA SER A 23 -15.28 19.79 24.98
C SER A 23 -14.61 20.17 23.66
N LEU A 24 -13.34 20.62 23.71
CA LEU A 24 -12.55 20.99 22.54
C LEU A 24 -11.82 19.77 21.92
N ILE A 25 -11.73 18.66 22.66
CA ILE A 25 -11.11 17.43 22.16
C ILE A 25 -12.09 16.75 21.20
N LYS A 26 -11.79 16.82 19.90
CA LYS A 26 -12.54 16.10 18.88
C LYS A 26 -12.36 14.59 19.06
N GLU A 27 -13.42 13.85 18.73
CA GLU A 27 -13.36 12.40 18.71
C GLU A 27 -12.31 11.91 17.70
N PRO A 28 -11.57 10.85 18.02
CA PRO A 28 -10.53 10.32 17.15
C PRO A 28 -11.15 9.75 15.88
N LEU A 29 -10.54 10.07 14.75
CA LEU A 29 -10.83 9.39 13.49
C LEU A 29 -10.03 8.10 13.42
N TYR A 30 -10.72 6.98 13.30
CA TYR A 30 -10.08 5.69 13.07
C TYR A 30 -9.97 5.44 11.58
N LEU A 31 -8.73 5.35 11.09
CA LEU A 31 -8.47 4.87 9.74
C LEU A 31 -8.69 3.35 9.73
N LYS A 32 -9.27 2.85 8.64
CA LYS A 32 -9.37 1.41 8.42
C LYS A 32 -7.97 0.84 8.20
N ASP A 33 -7.79 -0.41 8.62
CA ASP A 33 -6.60 -1.16 8.30
C ASP A 33 -6.52 -1.38 6.78
N PHE A 34 -5.29 -1.40 6.27
CA PHE A 34 -5.03 -1.65 4.86
C PHE A 34 -5.22 -3.14 4.57
N SER A 35 -6.12 -3.43 3.64
CA SER A 35 -6.57 -4.76 3.25
C SER A 35 -5.88 -5.27 1.99
N GLU A 36 -6.07 -6.56 1.69
CA GLU A 36 -5.55 -7.16 0.46
C GLU A 36 -6.15 -6.51 -0.80
N ASP A 37 -7.43 -6.14 -0.76
CA ASP A 37 -8.06 -5.46 -1.89
C ASP A 37 -7.46 -4.07 -2.12
N ASP A 38 -7.01 -3.40 -1.06
CA ASP A 38 -6.40 -2.06 -1.16
C ASP A 38 -5.08 -2.10 -1.96
N ILE A 39 -4.25 -3.16 -1.86
CA ILE A 39 -3.04 -3.26 -2.71
C ILE A 39 -3.40 -3.50 -4.17
N PHE A 40 -4.44 -4.29 -4.45
CA PHE A 40 -4.86 -4.57 -5.82
C PHE A 40 -5.40 -3.32 -6.49
N GLU A 41 -6.24 -2.56 -5.79
CA GLU A 41 -6.79 -1.30 -6.28
C GLU A 41 -5.68 -0.25 -6.44
N PHE A 42 -4.84 -0.07 -5.41
CA PHE A 42 -3.74 0.88 -5.44
C PHE A 42 -2.82 0.65 -6.63
N TYR A 43 -2.38 -0.60 -6.83
CA TYR A 43 -1.46 -0.94 -7.92
C TYR A 43 -2.12 -0.69 -9.27
N ARG A 44 -3.35 -1.18 -9.47
CA ARG A 44 -4.08 -1.03 -10.73
C ARG A 44 -4.25 0.44 -11.11
N ASN A 45 -4.73 1.26 -10.18
CA ASN A 45 -4.98 2.67 -10.41
C ASN A 45 -3.67 3.43 -10.70
N THR A 46 -2.58 3.04 -10.04
CA THR A 46 -1.26 3.60 -10.30
C THR A 46 -0.77 3.26 -11.70
N MET A 47 -0.92 2.01 -12.14
CA MET A 47 -0.51 1.59 -13.48
C MET A 47 -1.35 2.23 -14.59
N ILE A 48 -2.67 2.33 -14.40
CA ILE A 48 -3.55 3.07 -15.34
C ILE A 48 -3.03 4.50 -15.50
N THR A 49 -2.81 5.19 -14.38
CA THR A 49 -2.30 6.57 -14.39
C THR A 49 -0.93 6.66 -15.07
N PHE A 50 -0.03 5.71 -14.83
CA PHE A 50 1.28 5.66 -15.45
C PHE A 50 1.17 5.53 -16.98
N TYR A 51 0.39 4.56 -17.48
CA TYR A 51 0.22 4.34 -18.91
C TYR A 51 -0.46 5.52 -19.61
N ASP A 52 -1.43 6.16 -18.94
CA ASP A 52 -2.07 7.39 -19.41
C ASP A 52 -1.06 8.53 -19.59
N VAL A 53 -0.12 8.68 -18.63
CA VAL A 53 0.91 9.73 -18.67
C VAL A 53 1.93 9.52 -19.79
N ILE A 54 2.28 8.28 -20.10
CA ILE A 54 3.24 7.96 -21.18
C ILE A 54 2.57 7.77 -22.55
N GLU A 55 1.29 8.12 -22.67
CA GLU A 55 0.48 8.00 -23.89
C GLU A 55 0.44 6.57 -24.46
N CYS A 56 0.59 5.57 -23.60
CA CYS A 56 0.62 4.16 -23.97
C CYS A 56 -0.73 3.49 -23.69
N ASN A 57 -1.82 4.16 -24.03
CA ASN A 57 -3.19 3.75 -23.66
C ASN A 57 -3.62 2.46 -24.38
N GLU A 58 -2.95 2.09 -25.47
CA GLU A 58 -3.15 0.79 -26.12
C GLU A 58 -2.76 -0.36 -25.19
N PHE A 59 -1.78 -0.18 -24.30
CA PHE A 59 -1.39 -1.18 -23.31
C PHE A 59 -2.55 -1.48 -22.35
N THR A 60 -3.24 -0.46 -21.83
CA THR A 60 -4.36 -0.67 -20.88
C THR A 60 -5.56 -1.39 -21.49
N GLN A 61 -5.71 -1.34 -22.83
CA GLN A 61 -6.76 -2.03 -23.57
C GLN A 61 -6.35 -3.44 -24.04
N THR A 62 -5.04 -3.71 -24.15
CA THR A 62 -4.51 -4.93 -24.77
C THR A 62 -4.18 -6.03 -23.76
N PHE A 63 -3.85 -5.72 -22.49
CA PHE A 63 -3.59 -6.78 -21.51
C PHE A 63 -4.88 -7.35 -20.91
N GLU A 64 -5.06 -8.65 -21.03
CA GLU A 64 -6.05 -9.40 -20.24
C GLU A 64 -5.76 -9.34 -18.73
N ASN A 65 -4.49 -9.08 -18.36
CA ASN A 65 -4.05 -8.93 -16.98
C ASN A 65 -4.07 -7.45 -16.56
N PRO A 66 -4.98 -7.03 -15.66
CA PRO A 66 -5.08 -5.64 -15.20
C PRO A 66 -3.92 -5.20 -14.28
N TYR A 67 -2.98 -6.10 -14.00
CA TYR A 67 -1.83 -5.86 -13.12
C TYR A 67 -0.48 -5.89 -13.86
N PHE A 68 -0.46 -5.93 -15.19
CA PHE A 68 0.79 -5.93 -15.95
C PHE A 68 1.64 -4.67 -15.65
N PRO A 69 2.97 -4.79 -15.43
CA PRO A 69 3.83 -5.96 -15.68
C PRO A 69 3.84 -7.05 -14.61
N LEU A 70 3.23 -6.82 -13.44
CA LEU A 70 3.12 -7.83 -12.39
C LEU A 70 1.87 -8.70 -12.56
N ASN A 71 1.51 -9.44 -11.52
CA ASN A 71 0.30 -10.23 -11.46
C ASN A 71 -0.28 -10.24 -10.04
N LYS A 72 -1.51 -10.74 -9.91
CA LYS A 72 -2.24 -10.76 -8.63
C LYS A 72 -1.51 -11.56 -7.55
N LEU A 73 -0.82 -12.66 -7.92
CA LEU A 73 -0.09 -13.50 -6.97
C LEU A 73 1.08 -12.74 -6.34
N ILE A 74 1.86 -12.02 -7.14
CA ILE A 74 2.97 -11.18 -6.63
C ILE A 74 2.44 -10.12 -5.67
N LEU A 75 1.36 -9.42 -6.04
CA LEU A 75 0.75 -8.41 -5.16
C LEU A 75 0.29 -9.02 -3.84
N LYS A 76 -0.34 -10.21 -3.88
CA LYS A 76 -0.73 -10.93 -2.67
C LYS A 76 0.48 -11.27 -1.79
N ASN A 77 1.55 -11.82 -2.38
CA ASN A 77 2.77 -12.15 -1.64
C ASN A 77 3.41 -10.91 -0.99
N ILE A 78 3.37 -9.76 -1.65
CA ILE A 78 3.84 -8.49 -1.09
C ILE A 78 2.98 -8.09 0.12
N PHE A 79 1.65 -8.19 0.02
CA PHE A 79 0.73 -7.91 1.12
C PHE A 79 1.00 -8.82 2.32
N ASP A 80 1.05 -10.13 2.09
CA ASP A 80 1.29 -11.15 3.14
C ASP A 80 2.63 -10.92 3.84
N ARG A 81 3.71 -10.70 3.07
CA ARG A 81 5.04 -10.44 3.63
C ARG A 81 5.12 -9.17 4.48
N THR A 82 4.37 -8.15 4.09
CA THR A 82 4.39 -6.84 4.75
C THR A 82 3.32 -6.72 5.83
N GLN A 83 2.45 -7.72 5.98
CA GLN A 83 1.31 -7.72 6.89
C GLN A 83 0.44 -6.48 6.69
N GLY A 84 0.20 -6.12 5.43
CA GLY A 84 -0.59 -4.94 5.05
C GLY A 84 0.06 -3.60 5.37
N ASN A 85 1.35 -3.50 5.69
CA ASN A 85 2.01 -2.21 5.94
C ASN A 85 2.21 -1.42 4.62
N PRO A 86 1.49 -0.30 4.39
CA PRO A 86 1.50 0.36 3.07
C PRO A 86 2.87 0.90 2.67
N ARG A 87 3.66 1.37 3.65
CA ARG A 87 5.00 1.89 3.40
C ARG A 87 5.97 0.78 2.96
N ALA A 88 5.88 -0.39 3.60
CA ALA A 88 6.69 -1.54 3.23
C ALA A 88 6.29 -2.10 1.85
N ILE A 89 4.98 -2.11 1.56
CA ILE A 89 4.44 -2.47 0.23
C ILE A 89 5.06 -1.58 -0.85
N ILE A 90 4.95 -0.25 -0.72
CA ILE A 90 5.51 0.71 -1.68
C ILE A 90 7.01 0.49 -1.87
N LYS A 91 7.74 0.24 -0.78
CA LYS A 91 9.19 -0.01 -0.85
C LYS A 91 9.52 -1.26 -1.67
N ILE A 92 8.75 -2.34 -1.54
CA ILE A 92 8.94 -3.55 -2.34
C ILE A 92 8.57 -3.29 -3.80
N LEU A 93 7.47 -2.61 -4.07
CA LEU A 93 7.07 -2.26 -5.44
C LEU A 93 8.15 -1.43 -6.15
N ILE A 94 8.67 -0.38 -5.51
CA ILE A 94 9.79 0.42 -6.05
C ILE A 94 10.99 -0.47 -6.36
N LYS A 95 11.34 -1.40 -5.47
CA LYS A 95 12.44 -2.33 -5.69
C LYS A 95 12.20 -3.21 -6.92
N ILE A 96 11.00 -3.75 -7.09
CA ILE A 96 10.65 -4.56 -8.26
C ILE A 96 10.80 -3.74 -9.54
N PHE A 97 10.26 -2.53 -9.58
CA PHE A 97 10.34 -1.69 -10.78
C PHE A 97 11.76 -1.25 -11.11
N ASN A 98 12.60 -0.95 -10.11
CA ASN A 98 14.02 -0.69 -10.38
C ASN A 98 14.70 -1.91 -11.00
N GLU A 99 14.43 -3.12 -10.49
CA GLU A 99 14.95 -4.37 -11.08
C GLU A 99 14.44 -4.59 -12.52
N LEU A 100 13.18 -4.26 -12.81
CA LEU A 100 12.60 -4.35 -14.16
C LEU A 100 13.24 -3.37 -15.15
N ILE A 101 13.58 -2.16 -14.69
CA ILE A 101 14.23 -1.14 -15.53
C ILE A 101 15.69 -1.52 -15.81
N ASP A 102 16.38 -2.07 -14.81
CA ASP A 102 17.81 -2.40 -14.92
C ASP A 102 18.09 -3.69 -15.73
N ASP A 103 17.10 -4.58 -15.89
CA ASP A 103 17.26 -5.89 -16.55
C ASP A 103 16.06 -6.22 -17.46
N GLU A 104 15.98 -5.51 -18.60
CA GLU A 104 14.90 -5.63 -19.60
C GLU A 104 14.73 -7.04 -20.18
N GLU A 105 15.78 -7.89 -20.15
CA GLU A 105 15.77 -9.24 -20.75
C GLU A 105 15.27 -10.35 -19.80
N ASN A 106 15.04 -10.06 -18.50
CA ASN A 106 14.74 -11.09 -17.49
C ASN A 106 13.42 -10.91 -16.73
N LEU A 107 12.39 -10.30 -17.36
CA LEU A 107 11.06 -10.13 -16.75
C LEU A 107 10.57 -11.41 -16.04
N ASP A 108 10.59 -12.56 -16.73
CA ASP A 108 10.13 -13.84 -16.16
C ASP A 108 10.92 -14.28 -14.92
N LEU A 109 12.22 -14.02 -14.88
CA LEU A 109 13.07 -14.36 -13.74
C LEU A 109 12.77 -13.46 -12.54
N ILE A 110 12.56 -12.18 -12.79
CA ILE A 110 12.16 -11.19 -11.78
C ILE A 110 10.77 -11.57 -11.23
N LEU A 111 9.80 -11.86 -12.09
CA LEU A 111 8.46 -12.27 -11.65
C LEU A 111 8.52 -13.55 -10.79
N LYS A 112 9.22 -14.60 -11.24
CA LYS A 112 9.39 -15.85 -10.48
C LYS A 112 10.02 -15.64 -9.10
N LYS A 113 10.99 -14.73 -8.99
CA LYS A 113 11.60 -14.36 -7.70
C LYS A 113 10.57 -13.80 -6.72
N TYR A 114 9.60 -13.02 -7.21
CA TYR A 114 8.57 -12.41 -6.36
C TYR A 114 7.32 -13.29 -6.18
N GLU A 115 7.07 -14.24 -7.07
CA GLU A 115 6.07 -15.29 -6.90
C GLU A 115 6.44 -16.30 -5.80
N ASN A 116 7.75 -16.53 -5.59
CA ASN A 116 8.29 -17.39 -4.54
C ASN A 116 8.89 -16.58 -3.39
N LEU A 117 8.25 -15.47 -3.01
CA LEU A 117 8.62 -14.76 -1.78
C LEU A 117 8.35 -15.68 -0.58
N ASP A 118 9.37 -16.44 -0.15
CA ASP A 118 9.30 -17.25 1.05
C ASP A 118 8.91 -16.36 2.26
N ASN A 119 7.92 -16.85 3.03
CA ASN A 119 7.41 -16.23 4.26
C ASN A 119 8.44 -16.29 5.40
#